data_AF-A0A164M5Z2-F1
#
_entry.id   AF-A0A164M5Z2-F1
#
_cell.length_a   1.000
_cell.length_b   1.000
_cell.length_c   1.000
_cell.angle_alpha   90.00
_cell.angle_beta   90.00
_cell.angle_gamma   90.00
#
_symmetry.space_group_name_H-M   'P 1'
#
loop_
_entity.id
_entity.type
_entity.pdbx_description
1 polymer ?
#
loop_
_entity_poly.entity_id
_entity_poly.type
_entity_poly.pdbx_seq_one_letter_code
_entity_poly.pdbx_strand_id
1 'polypeptide(L)'
;MAENAHAMWEYDPGVPGSKVLNGSLDVISAIRTLAVKIQASGQRIQAFHKDQIESGINPPLQIPLHSNIRWGTALRMLLRAYDLRDAIDLFICAADKRFGPITTIRVNGRITKTIPWTAFTFKKSDWNRVRELTLILQDADCNRLKCDSATDVLT
;
A
#
# COMPACT_ATOMS: atom_id res chain seq x y z
N MET A 1 -17.33 -6.85 8.15
CA MET A 1 -16.30 -7.90 8.21
C MET A 1 -14.97 -7.23 8.45
N ALA A 2 -14.32 -7.50 9.57
CA ALA A 2 -13.01 -6.97 9.91
C ALA A 2 -11.98 -8.06 9.58
N GLU A 3 -11.27 -7.92 8.46
CA GLU A 3 -10.27 -8.89 7.99
C GLU A 3 -8.98 -8.15 7.61
N ASN A 4 -8.19 -7.75 8.61
CA ASN A 4 -6.99 -6.94 8.35
C ASN A 4 -5.73 -7.45 9.06
N ALA A 5 -5.80 -8.53 9.85
CA ALA A 5 -4.62 -9.11 10.51
C ALA A 5 -4.34 -10.56 10.11
N HIS A 6 -5.37 -11.37 9.83
CA HIS A 6 -5.22 -12.82 9.61
C HIS A 6 -4.50 -13.16 8.29
N ALA A 7 -4.71 -12.31 7.27
CA ALA A 7 -4.19 -12.48 5.92
C ALA A 7 -2.67 -12.67 5.83
N MET A 8 -1.91 -11.90 6.60
CA MET A 8 -0.45 -12.00 6.62
C MET A 8 0.04 -13.30 7.29
N TRP A 9 -0.75 -13.84 8.23
CA TRP A 9 -0.42 -15.09 8.93
C TRP A 9 -0.71 -16.34 8.09
N GLU A 10 -1.64 -16.25 7.15
CA GLU A 10 -2.00 -17.34 6.23
C GLU A 10 -1.08 -17.45 5.01
N TYR A 11 -0.23 -16.45 4.76
CA TYR A 11 0.73 -16.48 3.66
C TYR A 11 1.62 -17.73 3.72
N ASP A 12 1.62 -18.52 2.65
CA ASP A 12 2.51 -19.68 2.45
C ASP A 12 3.38 -19.47 1.20
N PRO A 13 4.70 -19.26 1.35
CA PRO A 13 5.59 -19.07 0.21
C PRO A 13 5.77 -20.34 -0.65
N GLY A 14 5.37 -21.53 -0.16
CA GLY A 14 5.50 -22.80 -0.87
C GLY A 14 4.42 -23.06 -1.91
N VAL A 15 3.31 -22.30 -1.89
CA VAL A 15 2.16 -22.50 -2.78
C VAL A 15 2.19 -21.52 -3.95
N PRO A 16 2.30 -21.99 -5.20
CA PRO A 16 2.17 -21.13 -6.38
C PRO A 16 0.80 -20.46 -6.39
N GLY A 17 0.77 -19.13 -6.23
CA GLY A 17 -0.48 -18.36 -6.20
C GLY A 17 -0.88 -17.80 -4.84
N SER A 18 -0.18 -18.15 -3.75
CA SER A 18 -0.31 -17.50 -2.44
C SER A 18 0.32 -16.11 -2.43
N LYS A 19 -0.13 -15.22 -3.33
CA LYS A 19 0.22 -13.79 -3.25
C LYS A 19 -0.65 -13.16 -2.18
N VAL A 20 -0.06 -12.24 -1.41
CA VAL A 20 -0.73 -11.51 -0.33
C VAL A 20 -2.01 -10.82 -0.83
N LEU A 21 -2.01 -10.35 -2.09
CA LEU A 21 -3.13 -9.69 -2.77
C LEU A 21 -4.15 -10.64 -3.42
N ASN A 22 -3.86 -11.94 -3.53
CA ASN A 22 -4.65 -12.91 -4.31
C ASN A 22 -5.37 -13.94 -3.40
N GLY A 23 -5.56 -13.63 -2.11
CA GLY A 23 -6.21 -14.54 -1.17
C GLY A 23 -6.73 -13.95 0.14
N SER A 24 -6.18 -12.84 0.66
CA SER A 24 -6.65 -12.34 1.98
C SER A 24 -6.33 -10.88 2.35
N LEU A 25 -5.24 -10.26 1.86
CA LEU A 25 -4.92 -8.87 2.23
C LEU A 25 -5.54 -7.87 1.26
N ASP A 26 -6.25 -6.88 1.79
CA ASP A 26 -6.83 -5.82 0.99
C ASP A 26 -5.75 -4.85 0.44
N VAL A 27 -6.03 -4.23 -0.71
CA VAL A 27 -5.08 -3.35 -1.40
C VAL A 27 -4.70 -2.11 -0.57
N ILE A 28 -5.56 -1.65 0.34
CA ILE A 28 -5.27 -0.52 1.23
C ILE A 28 -4.20 -0.94 2.24
N SER A 29 -4.39 -2.09 2.89
CA SER A 29 -3.41 -2.66 3.83
C SER A 29 -2.08 -3.00 3.15
N ALA A 30 -2.10 -3.47 1.90
CA ALA A 30 -0.88 -3.72 1.13
C ALA A 30 -0.11 -2.44 0.81
N ILE A 31 -0.79 -1.40 0.29
CA ILE A 31 -0.19 -0.09 0.02
C ILE A 31 0.35 0.53 1.30
N ARG A 32 -0.39 0.44 2.41
CA ARG A 32 0.06 0.93 3.71
C ARG A 32 1.35 0.24 4.16
N THR A 33 1.38 -1.09 4.07
CA THR A 33 2.57 -1.88 4.41
C THR A 33 3.77 -1.45 3.60
N LEU A 34 3.62 -1.31 2.28
CA LEU A 34 4.70 -0.84 1.40
C LEU A 34 5.17 0.57 1.79
N ALA A 35 4.24 1.51 1.98
CA ALA A 35 4.56 2.88 2.35
C ALA A 35 5.37 2.95 3.65
N VAL A 36 4.93 2.23 4.70
CA VAL A 36 5.66 2.14 5.97
C VAL A 36 7.04 1.54 5.77
N LYS A 37 7.15 0.44 5.02
CA LYS A 37 8.41 -0.31 4.87
C LYS A 37 9.43 0.41 4.01
N ILE A 38 8.99 1.14 2.98
CA ILE A 38 9.82 2.03 2.16
C ILE A 38 10.32 3.19 3.02
N GLN A 39 9.44 3.81 3.83
CA GLN A 39 9.78 4.99 4.64
C GLN A 39 10.54 4.67 5.94
N ALA A 40 10.65 3.39 6.31
CA ALA A 40 11.32 2.98 7.54
C ALA A 40 12.85 3.17 7.55
N SER A 41 13.48 3.46 6.41
CA SER A 41 14.93 3.66 6.31
C SER A 41 15.31 4.64 5.21
N GLY A 42 16.30 5.50 5.49
CA GLY A 42 16.84 6.44 4.50
C GLY A 42 17.35 5.77 3.22
N GLN A 43 17.95 4.58 3.33
CA GLN A 43 18.41 3.83 2.15
C GLN A 43 17.25 3.43 1.23
N ARG A 44 16.11 3.02 1.81
CA ARG A 44 14.92 2.62 1.06
C ARG A 44 14.22 3.83 0.45
N ILE A 45 14.14 4.94 1.20
CA ILE A 45 13.62 6.22 0.69
C ILE A 45 14.43 6.68 -0.52
N GLN A 46 15.77 6.68 -0.42
CA GLN A 46 16.64 7.11 -1.52
C GLN A 46 16.52 6.20 -2.74
N ALA A 47 16.47 4.88 -2.54
CA ALA A 47 16.25 3.94 -3.63
C ALA A 47 14.90 4.17 -4.31
N PHE A 48 13.84 4.36 -3.54
CA PHE A 48 12.51 4.65 -4.09
C PHE A 48 12.45 5.99 -4.82
N HIS A 49 13.15 7.03 -4.33
CA HIS A 49 13.26 8.31 -5.06
C HIS A 49 13.95 8.13 -6.42
N LYS A 50 14.99 7.29 -6.49
CA LYS A 50 15.63 6.97 -7.76
C LYS A 50 14.67 6.25 -8.71
N ASP A 51 13.95 5.25 -8.22
CA ASP A 51 12.98 4.49 -9.02
C ASP A 51 11.82 5.40 -9.51
N GLN A 52 11.44 6.44 -8.74
CA GLN A 52 10.48 7.48 -9.16
C GLN A 52 11.01 8.36 -10.29
N ILE A 53 12.26 8.82 -10.19
CA ILE A 53 12.88 9.64 -11.24
C ILE A 53 12.99 8.83 -12.55
N GLU A 54 13.35 7.55 -12.45
CA GLU A 54 13.39 6.62 -13.59
C GLU A 54 12.00 6.41 -14.22
N SER A 55 10.95 6.48 -13.40
CA SER A 55 9.55 6.44 -13.85
C SER A 55 9.02 7.79 -14.35
N GLY A 56 9.87 8.82 -14.45
CA GLY A 56 9.49 10.15 -14.93
C GLY A 56 8.87 11.08 -13.89
N ILE A 57 8.93 10.76 -12.60
CA ILE A 57 8.37 11.57 -11.50
C ILE A 57 9.48 12.39 -10.84
N ASN A 58 9.44 13.71 -11.08
CA ASN A 58 10.38 14.67 -10.51
C ASN A 58 9.64 16.00 -10.20
N PRO A 59 9.63 16.50 -8.95
CA PRO A 59 10.35 16.00 -7.79
C PRO A 59 9.77 14.68 -7.24
N PRO A 60 10.59 13.85 -6.56
CA PRO A 60 10.10 12.66 -5.87
C PRO A 60 9.02 13.00 -4.84
N LEU A 61 8.02 12.13 -4.76
CA LEU A 61 6.84 12.26 -3.92
C LEU A 61 6.86 11.20 -2.81
N GLN A 62 6.41 11.58 -1.62
CA GLN A 62 6.19 10.66 -0.51
C GLN A 62 4.77 10.10 -0.54
N ILE A 63 4.59 8.81 -0.22
CA ILE A 63 3.26 8.22 0.00
C ILE A 63 2.77 8.63 1.40
N PRO A 64 1.70 9.45 1.54
CA PRO A 64 1.22 9.84 2.86
C PRO A 64 0.67 8.62 3.59
N LEU A 65 1.06 8.43 4.84
CA LEU A 65 0.51 7.36 5.68
C LEU A 65 -0.88 7.75 6.14
N HIS A 66 -1.85 6.86 5.91
CA HIS A 66 -3.19 7.09 6.44
C HIS A 66 -3.18 6.94 7.98
N SER A 67 -3.93 7.81 8.67
CA SER A 67 -4.26 7.60 10.08
C SER A 67 -5.56 6.82 10.18
N ASN A 68 -5.79 6.07 11.27
CA ASN A 68 -7.04 5.31 11.45
C ASN A 68 -8.27 6.20 11.73
N ILE A 69 -8.10 7.53 11.75
CA ILE A 69 -9.10 8.48 12.27
C ILE A 69 -9.89 9.15 11.14
N ARG A 70 -9.37 9.25 9.90
CA ARG A 70 -10.05 9.94 8.79
C ARG A 70 -9.87 9.26 7.45
N TRP A 71 -10.98 8.85 6.85
CA TRP A 71 -11.07 8.24 5.51
C TRP A 71 -10.39 9.09 4.41
N GLY A 72 -10.44 10.43 4.49
CA GLY A 72 -9.72 11.30 3.55
C GLY A 72 -8.19 11.15 3.54
N THR A 73 -7.60 10.55 4.59
CA THR A 73 -6.17 10.19 4.57
C THR A 73 -5.89 8.92 3.78
N ALA A 74 -6.84 7.96 3.76
CA ALA A 74 -6.75 6.76 2.93
C ALA A 74 -6.88 7.12 1.44
N LEU A 75 -7.80 8.02 1.08
CA LEU A 75 -7.92 8.50 -0.30
C LEU A 75 -6.61 9.10 -0.82
N ARG A 76 -5.98 10.00 -0.05
CA ARG A 76 -4.69 10.61 -0.43
C ARG A 76 -3.57 9.57 -0.56
N MET A 77 -3.54 8.57 0.32
CA MET A 77 -2.58 7.47 0.23
C MET A 77 -2.76 6.66 -1.06
N LEU A 78 -4.00 6.29 -1.38
CA LEU A 78 -4.32 5.48 -2.55
C LEU A 78 -4.08 6.23 -3.86
N LEU A 79 -4.47 7.51 -3.95
CA LEU A 79 -4.18 8.36 -5.11
C LEU A 79 -2.67 8.44 -5.34
N ARG A 80 -1.90 8.76 -4.29
CA ARG A 80 -0.45 8.87 -4.40
C ARG A 80 0.20 7.54 -4.77
N ALA A 81 -0.27 6.42 -4.22
CA ALA A 81 0.25 5.11 -4.59
C ALA A 81 -0.06 4.77 -6.06
N TYR A 82 -1.25 5.13 -6.55
CA TYR A 82 -1.63 4.91 -7.94
C TYR A 82 -0.81 5.75 -8.93
N ASP A 83 -0.52 7.01 -8.58
CA ASP A 83 0.37 7.88 -9.35
C ASP A 83 1.80 7.32 -9.41
N LEU A 84 2.25 6.70 -8.31
CA LEU A 84 3.59 6.12 -8.17
C LEU A 84 3.68 4.63 -8.55
N ARG A 85 2.63 4.04 -9.15
CA ARG A 85 2.53 2.58 -9.38
C ARG A 85 3.75 2.00 -10.11
N ASP A 86 4.25 2.69 -11.13
CA ASP A 86 5.36 2.20 -11.95
C ASP A 86 6.66 2.19 -11.13
N ALA A 87 6.87 3.23 -10.30
CA ALA A 87 7.99 3.29 -9.36
C ALA A 87 7.87 2.24 -8.24
N ILE A 88 6.66 1.95 -7.76
CA ILE A 88 6.39 0.92 -6.75
C ILE A 88 6.73 -0.47 -7.33
N ASP A 89 6.29 -0.76 -8.55
CA ASP A 89 6.55 -2.03 -9.21
C ASP A 89 8.06 -2.23 -9.48
N LEU A 90 8.76 -1.18 -9.94
CA LEU A 90 10.23 -1.19 -10.09
C LEU A 90 10.95 -1.44 -8.76
N PHE A 91 10.55 -0.73 -7.70
CA PHE A 91 11.15 -0.87 -6.38
C PHE A 91 10.99 -2.29 -5.84
N ILE A 92 9.77 -2.84 -5.88
CA ILE A 92 9.47 -4.20 -5.39
C ILE A 92 10.32 -5.24 -6.13
N CYS A 93 10.46 -5.12 -7.44
CA CYS A 93 11.23 -6.05 -8.27
C CYS A 93 12.71 -6.15 -7.81
N ALA A 94 13.29 -5.03 -7.38
CA ALA A 94 14.69 -4.98 -6.94
C ALA A 94 14.87 -5.17 -5.42
N ALA A 95 13.82 -4.95 -4.62
CA ALA A 95 13.93 -4.81 -3.17
C ALA A 95 14.37 -6.10 -2.45
N ASP A 96 13.91 -7.27 -2.90
CA ASP A 96 14.32 -8.54 -2.29
C ASP A 96 15.84 -8.75 -2.34
N LYS A 97 16.46 -8.43 -3.48
CA LYS A 97 17.91 -8.54 -3.65
C LYS A 97 18.66 -7.43 -2.92
N ARG A 98 18.11 -6.21 -2.87
CA ARG A 98 18.79 -5.03 -2.29
C ARG A 98 18.72 -4.99 -0.77
N PHE A 99 17.59 -5.40 -0.19
CA PHE A 99 17.27 -5.17 1.22
C PHE A 99 16.93 -6.45 1.99
N GLY A 100 16.87 -7.59 1.32
CA GLY A 100 16.33 -8.82 1.88
C GLY A 100 14.81 -8.74 2.06
N PRO A 101 14.21 -9.66 2.84
CA PRO A 101 12.76 -9.75 2.98
C PRO A 101 12.13 -8.52 3.65
N ILE A 102 10.90 -8.20 3.27
CA ILE A 102 10.15 -7.08 3.85
C ILE A 102 9.83 -7.31 5.34
N THR A 103 9.58 -8.57 5.71
CA THR A 103 9.30 -9.03 7.07
C THR A 103 9.78 -10.46 7.25
N THR A 104 10.31 -10.74 8.44
CA THR A 104 10.56 -12.09 8.93
C THR A 104 9.74 -12.31 10.19
N ILE A 105 8.88 -13.31 10.19
CA ILE A 105 8.06 -13.71 11.33
C ILE A 105 8.87 -14.70 12.16
N ARG A 106 8.94 -14.44 13.48
CA ARG A 106 9.60 -15.30 14.45
C ARG A 106 8.62 -15.77 15.50
N VAL A 107 8.63 -17.06 15.79
CA VAL A 107 7.88 -17.67 16.91
C VAL A 107 8.89 -18.40 17.78
N ASN A 108 8.89 -18.09 19.08
CA ASN A 108 9.85 -18.65 20.04
C ASN A 108 11.32 -18.46 19.62
N GLY A 109 11.65 -17.28 19.09
CA GLY A 109 13.01 -16.93 18.64
C GLY A 109 13.45 -17.57 17.32
N ARG A 110 12.67 -18.52 16.77
CA ARG A 110 12.94 -19.17 15.48
C ARG A 110 12.18 -18.50 14.36
N ILE A 111 12.83 -18.35 13.20
CA ILE A 111 12.17 -17.84 12.00
C ILE A 111 11.17 -18.90 11.52
N THR A 112 9.90 -18.53 11.49
CA THR A 112 8.82 -19.40 11.01
C THR A 112 8.37 -19.06 9.60
N LYS A 113 8.37 -17.78 9.23
CA LYS A 113 8.04 -17.33 7.87
C LYS A 113 8.92 -16.18 7.44
N THR A 114 9.31 -16.19 6.18
CA THR A 114 10.01 -15.08 5.52
C THR A 114 9.12 -14.58 4.40
N ILE A 115 8.73 -13.30 4.49
CA ILE A 115 7.88 -12.67 3.50
C ILE A 115 8.77 -11.79 2.62
N PRO A 116 8.90 -12.08 1.31
CA PRO A 116 9.63 -11.25 0.39
C PRO A 116 8.82 -9.98 0.02
N TRP A 117 9.50 -8.96 -0.51
CA TRP A 117 8.86 -7.79 -1.12
C TRP A 117 7.99 -8.19 -2.31
N THR A 118 8.45 -9.13 -3.13
CA THR A 118 7.70 -9.65 -4.29
C THR A 118 6.37 -10.31 -3.93
N ALA A 119 6.14 -10.66 -2.65
CA ALA A 119 4.82 -11.09 -2.17
C ALA A 119 3.76 -9.98 -2.27
N PHE A 120 4.20 -8.71 -2.31
CA PHE A 120 3.37 -7.51 -2.45
C PHE A 120 3.33 -6.97 -3.89
N THR A 121 3.80 -7.73 -4.89
CA THR A 121 3.70 -7.29 -6.29
C THR A 121 2.24 -7.19 -6.73
N PHE A 122 1.86 -6.00 -7.22
CA PHE A 122 0.53 -5.72 -7.73
C PHE A 122 0.40 -6.23 -9.18
N LYS A 123 -0.70 -6.90 -9.49
CA LYS A 123 -1.11 -7.16 -10.87
C LYS A 123 -1.86 -5.94 -11.40
N LYS A 124 -2.02 -5.86 -12.72
CA LYS A 124 -2.90 -4.88 -13.37
C LYS A 124 -4.32 -4.86 -12.77
N SER A 125 -4.86 -6.04 -12.42
CA SER A 125 -6.15 -6.15 -11.74
C SER A 125 -6.15 -5.49 -10.36
N ASP A 126 -5.05 -5.56 -9.62
CA ASP A 126 -4.95 -4.98 -8.28
C ASP A 126 -4.84 -3.45 -8.38
N TRP A 127 -4.07 -2.94 -9.33
CA TRP A 127 -4.03 -1.51 -9.64
C TRP A 127 -5.39 -0.97 -10.10
N ASN A 128 -6.17 -1.74 -10.86
CA ASN A 128 -7.55 -1.38 -11.20
C ASN A 128 -8.42 -1.27 -9.95
N ARG A 129 -8.32 -2.21 -9.01
CA ARG A 129 -9.04 -2.15 -7.73
C ARG A 129 -8.65 -0.92 -6.90
N VAL A 130 -7.36 -0.55 -6.89
CA VAL A 130 -6.90 0.70 -6.25
C VAL A 130 -7.59 1.90 -6.89
N ARG A 131 -7.63 1.98 -8.23
CA ARG A 131 -8.32 3.05 -8.94
C ARG A 131 -9.82 3.11 -8.62
N GLU A 132 -10.51 1.98 -8.66
CA GLU A 132 -11.94 1.90 -8.32
C GLU A 132 -12.21 2.38 -6.89
N LEU A 133 -11.38 1.97 -5.93
CA LEU A 133 -11.49 2.45 -4.54
C LEU A 133 -11.25 3.96 -4.43
N THR A 134 -10.31 4.54 -5.19
CA THR A 134 -10.13 5.99 -5.18
C THR A 134 -11.37 6.72 -5.68
N LEU A 135 -12.06 6.20 -6.70
CA LEU A 135 -13.30 6.81 -7.21
C LEU A 135 -14.43 6.73 -6.18
N ILE A 136 -14.61 5.57 -5.54
CA ILE A 136 -15.62 5.38 -4.48
C ILE A 136 -15.35 6.32 -3.30
N LEU A 137 -14.09 6.42 -2.86
CA LEU A 137 -13.73 7.29 -1.74
C LEU A 137 -13.85 8.77 -2.09
N GLN A 138 -13.55 9.17 -3.33
CA GLN A 138 -13.77 10.55 -3.80
C GLN A 138 -15.25 10.93 -3.77
N ASP A 139 -16.12 10.05 -4.25
CA ASP A 139 -17.57 10.27 -4.22
C ASP A 139 -18.08 10.41 -2.77
N ALA A 140 -17.67 9.50 -1.89
CA ALA A 140 -18.03 9.55 -0.47
C ALA A 140 -17.54 10.85 0.22
N ASP A 141 -16.33 11.32 -0.09
CA ASP A 141 -15.79 12.56 0.47
C ASP A 141 -16.54 13.79 -0.07
N CYS A 142 -16.89 13.80 -1.36
CA CYS A 142 -17.71 14.84 -1.97
C CYS A 142 -19.12 14.91 -1.35
N ASN A 143 -19.75 13.76 -1.12
CA ASN A 143 -21.09 13.68 -0.52
C ASN A 143 -21.08 14.13 0.95
N ARG A 144 -20.01 13.85 1.69
CA ARG A 144 -19.83 14.36 3.05
C ARG A 144 -19.78 15.89 3.08
N LEU A 145 -18.98 16.52 2.21
CA LEU A 145 -18.88 17.98 2.15
C LEU A 145 -20.23 18.65 1.81
N LYS A 146 -21.03 18.03 0.93
CA LYS A 146 -22.38 18.51 0.61
C LYS A 146 -23.32 18.43 1.82
N CYS A 147 -23.25 17.35 2.61
CA CYS A 147 -24.08 17.20 3.82
C CYS A 147 -23.70 18.21 4.90
N ASP A 148 -22.39 18.41 5.14
CA ASP A 148 -21.90 19.38 6.14
C ASP A 148 -22.31 20.82 5.77
N SER A 149 -22.34 21.16 4.47
CA SER A 149 -22.81 22.47 3.99
C SER A 149 -24.32 22.69 4.06
N ALA A 150 -25.12 21.62 4.18
CA ALA A 150 -26.58 21.73 4.29
C ALA A 150 -27.04 21.99 5.73
N THR A 151 -26.21 21.64 6.72
CA THR A 151 -26.48 21.89 8.15
C THR A 151 -26.24 23.34 8.58
N ASP A 152 -25.42 24.12 7.86
CA ASP A 152 -25.15 25.53 8.18
C ASP A 152 -26.25 26.51 7.70
N VAL A 153 -27.30 26.03 7.04
CA VAL A 153 -28.40 26.87 6.51
C VAL A 153 -29.63 26.86 7.44
N LEU A 154 -29.55 26.20 8.60
CA LEU A 154 -30.67 26.06 9.56
C LEU A 154 -30.40 26.65 10.96
N THR A 155 -29.40 27.53 11.08
CA THR A 155 -29.15 28.36 12.30
C THR A 155 -29.13 29.82 11.94
#